data_AF-A0A642B741-F1
#
_entry.id   AF-A0A642B741-F1
#
_cell.length_a   1.000
_cell.length_b   1.000
_cell.length_c   1.000
_cell.angle_alpha   90.00
_cell.angle_beta   90.00
_cell.angle_gamma   90.00
#
_symmetry.space_group_name_H-M   'P 1'
#
loop_
_entity.id
_entity.type
_entity.pdbx_description
1 polymer ?
#
loop_
_entity_poly.entity_id
_entity_poly.type
_entity_poly.pdbx_seq_one_letter_code
_entity_poly.pdbx_strand_id
1 'polypeptide(L)'
;YYLSQTESKPADVNQQVWYYFGSSDGYRNDGFYLRTGIGIKKFVHPNDYPGNYVAKAETAIRYADILLLYAEALNELTGTYNIPSWNEATTYTISRDKEQMERGIHPVRIRAGLPDYPDEFYLQSGVDDMRKALKRERMIELMGEGKRYFDIRRWKDAPVEESLQIYGCNVFVGEAKRDEFHSAIPVYNLPSTFSEKLWLWPIKHSELKRNSRLTQNPGWTMYD
;
A
#
# COMPACT_ATOMS: atom_id res chain seq x y z
N TYR A 1 25.35 3.73 -11.25
CA TYR A 1 26.61 3.81 -10.49
C TYR A 1 26.45 3.19 -9.12
N TYR A 2 25.35 3.28 -8.37
CA TYR A 2 25.36 2.71 -7.00
C TYR A 2 25.14 1.18 -6.91
N LEU A 3 25.05 0.43 -8.02
CA LEU A 3 25.13 -1.05 -8.02
C LEU A 3 26.06 -1.65 -9.08
N SER A 4 26.54 -0.85 -10.02
CA SER A 4 27.45 -1.31 -11.07
C SER A 4 28.89 -1.04 -10.67
N GLN A 5 29.09 -0.37 -9.54
CA GLN A 5 30.38 -0.39 -8.87
C GLN A 5 30.53 -1.77 -8.26
N THR A 6 31.55 -2.48 -8.71
CA THR A 6 32.13 -3.59 -7.98
C THR A 6 32.34 -3.10 -6.55
N GLU A 7 31.62 -3.69 -5.59
CA GLU A 7 31.69 -3.44 -4.14
C GLU A 7 33.09 -3.81 -3.62
N SER A 8 34.09 -3.07 -4.09
CA SER A 8 35.51 -3.37 -3.94
C SER A 8 36.09 -2.65 -2.73
N LYS A 9 35.35 -1.68 -2.17
CA LYS A 9 35.73 -0.91 -1.01
C LYS A 9 34.67 -1.04 0.09
N PRO A 10 35.08 -1.19 1.36
CA PRO A 10 34.15 -1.23 2.50
C PRO A 10 33.23 -0.01 2.62
N ALA A 11 33.59 1.13 2.02
CA ALA A 11 32.77 2.34 2.02
C ALA A 11 31.55 2.27 1.10
N ASP A 12 31.47 1.32 0.16
CA ASP A 12 30.39 1.26 -0.83
C ASP A 12 29.25 0.32 -0.39
N VAL A 13 29.40 -0.36 0.75
CA VAL A 13 28.46 -1.34 1.30
C VAL A 13 28.16 -1.05 2.77
N ASN A 14 26.97 -1.40 3.25
CA ASN A 14 26.57 -1.29 4.66
C ASN A 14 26.73 0.12 5.27
N GLN A 15 26.52 1.16 4.46
CA GLN A 15 26.48 2.55 4.93
C GLN A 15 25.41 2.72 6.01
N GLN A 16 25.84 3.09 7.21
CA GLN A 16 24.93 3.40 8.31
C GLN A 16 24.45 4.84 8.18
N VAL A 17 23.15 5.01 8.03
CA VAL A 17 22.49 6.32 7.97
C VAL A 17 21.80 6.59 9.30
N TRP A 18 21.92 7.82 9.79
CA TRP A 18 21.36 8.24 11.07
C TRP A 18 20.22 9.23 10.86
N TYR A 19 19.02 8.89 11.32
CA TYR A 19 17.81 9.72 11.13
C TYR A 19 17.39 10.50 12.39
N TYR A 20 18.22 10.52 13.43
CA TYR A 20 17.96 11.22 14.69
C TYR A 20 18.43 12.69 14.66
N PHE A 21 17.96 13.51 15.60
CA PHE A 21 18.23 14.95 15.64
C PHE A 21 19.72 15.30 15.58
N GLY A 22 20.07 16.26 14.71
CA GLY A 22 21.43 16.79 14.60
C GLY A 22 22.37 16.00 13.68
N SER A 23 21.94 14.85 13.13
CA SER A 23 22.70 14.13 12.10
C SER A 23 22.53 14.77 10.71
N SER A 24 23.28 14.28 9.72
CA SER A 24 23.18 14.71 8.31
C SER A 24 21.80 14.45 7.69
N ASP A 25 21.18 13.33 8.05
CA ASP A 25 19.95 12.81 7.44
C ASP A 25 18.75 12.80 8.40
N GLY A 26 18.95 13.27 9.63
CA GLY A 26 17.94 13.27 10.68
C GLY A 26 17.11 14.54 10.73
N TYR A 27 16.38 14.72 11.83
CA TYR A 27 15.49 15.86 11.98
C TYR A 27 16.25 17.19 11.80
N ARG A 28 15.69 18.04 10.93
CA ARG A 28 16.09 19.41 10.70
C ARG A 28 14.86 20.31 10.72
N ASN A 29 15.04 21.53 11.22
CA ASN A 29 13.97 22.53 11.27
C ASN A 29 13.73 23.21 9.91
N ASP A 30 13.72 22.43 8.82
CA ASP A 30 13.58 22.89 7.43
C ASP A 30 12.52 22.10 6.64
N GLY A 31 11.88 21.10 7.27
CA GLY A 31 10.86 20.26 6.65
C GLY A 31 11.40 19.15 5.73
N PHE A 32 12.72 19.05 5.55
CA PHE A 32 13.37 18.07 4.67
C PHE A 32 14.03 16.94 5.48
N TYR A 33 13.19 16.13 6.14
CA TYR A 33 13.60 14.93 6.87
C TYR A 33 12.52 13.84 6.80
N LEU A 34 12.87 12.60 7.13
CA LEU A 34 11.90 11.51 7.25
C LEU A 34 11.03 11.73 8.50
N ARG A 35 9.81 12.28 8.32
CA ARG A 35 8.88 12.61 9.43
C ARG A 35 8.59 11.44 10.37
N THR A 36 8.57 10.22 9.86
CA THR A 36 8.35 8.99 10.64
C THR A 36 9.65 8.26 10.99
N GLY A 37 10.81 8.75 10.54
CA GLY A 37 12.10 8.04 10.60
C GLY A 37 12.19 6.81 9.70
N ILE A 38 11.18 6.55 8.86
CA ILE A 38 11.09 5.38 7.97
C ILE A 38 11.02 5.84 6.52
N GLY A 39 11.94 5.35 5.69
CA GLY A 39 11.99 5.59 4.24
C GLY A 39 11.45 4.40 3.43
N ILE A 40 11.18 4.63 2.15
CA ILE A 40 10.73 3.60 1.20
C ILE A 40 11.86 3.33 0.21
N LYS A 41 12.26 2.06 0.07
CA LYS A 41 13.24 1.59 -0.94
C LYS A 41 12.57 0.89 -2.13
N LYS A 42 11.25 0.68 -2.10
CA LYS A 42 10.51 0.08 -3.22
C LYS A 42 10.69 0.94 -4.46
N PHE A 43 10.93 0.29 -5.60
CA PHE A 43 11.29 0.93 -6.87
C PHE A 43 12.59 1.73 -6.88
N VAL A 44 13.43 1.67 -5.85
CA VAL A 44 14.82 2.16 -5.96
C VAL A 44 15.64 1.05 -6.59
N HIS A 45 15.97 1.20 -7.88
CA HIS A 45 16.84 0.24 -8.54
C HIS A 45 18.21 0.45 -7.92
N PRO A 46 18.93 -0.58 -7.46
CA PRO A 46 20.05 -0.23 -6.61
C PRO A 46 21.23 0.42 -7.42
N ASN A 47 21.22 0.37 -8.77
CA ASN A 47 22.10 1.16 -9.67
C ASN A 47 21.84 2.67 -9.67
N ASP A 48 20.70 3.09 -9.12
CA ASP A 48 20.28 4.48 -9.09
C ASP A 48 21.23 5.31 -8.25
N TYR A 49 21.66 6.45 -8.78
CA TYR A 49 22.45 7.44 -8.09
C TYR A 49 22.18 8.84 -8.65
N PRO A 50 22.51 9.92 -7.92
CA PRO A 50 22.49 11.27 -8.46
C PRO A 50 23.27 11.36 -9.78
N GLY A 51 22.55 11.56 -10.88
CA GLY A 51 23.11 11.64 -12.24
C GLY A 51 22.87 10.42 -13.13
N ASN A 52 22.26 9.35 -12.62
CA ASN A 52 21.86 8.18 -13.42
C ASN A 52 20.83 7.36 -12.66
N TYR A 53 19.63 7.39 -13.21
CA TYR A 53 18.50 6.65 -12.72
C TYR A 53 18.12 5.64 -13.79
N VAL A 54 18.12 4.36 -13.43
CA VAL A 54 17.71 3.30 -14.36
C VAL A 54 16.23 3.51 -14.69
N ALA A 55 15.86 3.41 -15.96
CA ALA A 55 14.47 3.48 -16.36
C ALA A 55 13.66 2.35 -15.70
N LYS A 56 12.48 2.68 -15.17
CA LYS A 56 11.59 1.73 -14.50
C LYS A 56 10.21 1.85 -15.12
N ALA A 57 9.58 0.71 -15.36
CA ALA A 57 8.19 0.69 -15.76
C ALA A 57 7.31 1.05 -14.56
N GLU A 58 6.37 1.97 -14.76
CA GLU A 58 5.25 2.14 -13.84
C GLU A 58 4.35 0.91 -13.99
N THR A 59 3.99 0.29 -12.86
CA THR A 59 3.28 -0.99 -12.85
C THR A 59 1.81 -0.77 -12.54
N ALA A 60 1.05 -0.27 -13.52
CA ALA A 60 -0.39 -0.07 -13.38
C ALA A 60 -1.15 -1.36 -12.99
N ILE A 61 -0.79 -2.48 -13.63
CA ILE A 61 -1.35 -3.82 -13.40
C ILE A 61 -0.20 -4.83 -13.35
N ARG A 62 -0.25 -5.73 -12.37
CA ARG A 62 0.65 -6.89 -12.30
C ARG A 62 -0.07 -8.10 -11.75
N TYR A 63 0.51 -9.26 -12.03
CA TYR A 63 -0.13 -10.55 -11.77
C TYR A 63 -0.52 -10.77 -10.29
N ALA A 64 0.27 -10.31 -9.33
CA ALA A 64 -0.10 -10.45 -7.92
C ALA A 64 -1.38 -9.68 -7.54
N ASP A 65 -1.64 -8.50 -8.14
CA ASP A 65 -2.89 -7.77 -7.91
C ASP A 65 -4.07 -8.58 -8.44
N ILE A 66 -3.92 -9.21 -9.61
CA ILE A 66 -4.95 -10.10 -10.20
C ILE A 66 -5.22 -11.31 -9.30
N LEU A 67 -4.18 -11.94 -8.77
CA LEU A 67 -4.32 -13.10 -7.88
C LEU A 67 -5.02 -12.75 -6.56
N LEU A 68 -4.65 -11.62 -5.95
CA LEU A 68 -5.30 -11.16 -4.72
C LEU A 68 -6.73 -10.65 -4.96
N LEU A 69 -6.99 -9.99 -6.09
CA LEU A 69 -8.35 -9.61 -6.50
C LEU A 69 -9.21 -10.84 -6.74
N TYR A 70 -8.64 -11.89 -7.34
CA TYR A 70 -9.32 -13.16 -7.55
C TYR A 70 -9.72 -13.79 -6.21
N ALA A 71 -8.78 -13.94 -5.27
CA ALA A 71 -9.08 -14.46 -3.93
C ALA A 71 -10.09 -13.59 -3.16
N GLU A 72 -10.02 -12.26 -3.32
CA GLU A 72 -11.00 -11.35 -2.72
C GLU A 72 -12.41 -11.55 -3.30
N ALA A 73 -12.54 -11.67 -4.62
CA ALA A 73 -13.83 -11.94 -5.26
C ALA A 73 -14.40 -13.30 -4.82
N LEU A 74 -13.57 -14.34 -4.75
CA LEU A 74 -13.96 -15.67 -4.27
C LEU A 74 -14.49 -15.62 -2.84
N ASN A 75 -13.83 -14.88 -1.95
CA ASN A 75 -14.23 -14.79 -0.54
C ASN A 75 -15.64 -14.23 -0.36
N GLU A 76 -16.10 -13.38 -1.29
CA GLU A 76 -17.43 -12.77 -1.27
C GLU A 76 -18.51 -13.62 -1.96
N LEU A 77 -18.16 -14.76 -2.58
CA LEU A 77 -19.14 -15.64 -3.20
C LEU A 77 -20.01 -16.33 -2.15
N THR A 78 -21.32 -16.35 -2.40
CA THR A 78 -22.31 -17.05 -1.57
C THR A 78 -22.75 -18.39 -2.16
N GLY A 79 -22.09 -18.85 -3.23
CA GLY A 79 -22.45 -20.07 -3.94
C GLY A 79 -21.42 -20.48 -4.98
N THR A 80 -21.75 -21.52 -5.74
CA THR A 80 -20.95 -22.04 -6.85
C THR A 80 -21.52 -21.57 -8.19
N TYR A 81 -20.65 -21.10 -9.07
CA TYR A 81 -21.02 -20.53 -10.37
C TYR A 81 -20.31 -21.27 -11.50
N ASN A 82 -21.05 -21.57 -12.57
CA ASN A 82 -20.50 -22.15 -13.79
C ASN A 82 -20.45 -21.06 -14.86
N ILE A 83 -19.23 -20.62 -15.21
CA ILE A 83 -19.00 -19.52 -16.13
C ILE A 83 -18.38 -20.08 -17.42
N PRO A 84 -19.07 -20.01 -18.57
CA PRO A 84 -18.48 -20.42 -19.84
C PRO A 84 -17.35 -19.45 -20.24
N SER A 85 -16.33 -19.97 -20.91
CA SER A 85 -15.32 -19.16 -21.58
C SER A 85 -15.94 -18.32 -22.69
N TRP A 86 -15.23 -17.28 -23.14
CA TRP A 86 -15.70 -16.38 -24.20
C TRP A 86 -16.11 -17.08 -25.51
N ASN A 87 -15.55 -18.26 -25.77
CA ASN A 87 -15.81 -19.09 -26.94
C ASN A 87 -16.61 -20.36 -26.59
N GLU A 88 -17.14 -20.47 -25.37
CA GLU A 88 -17.92 -21.60 -24.85
C GLU A 88 -17.22 -22.97 -24.87
N ALA A 89 -15.93 -23.02 -25.20
CA ALA A 89 -15.14 -24.26 -25.27
C ALA A 89 -14.81 -24.84 -23.90
N THR A 90 -14.90 -24.05 -22.83
CA THR A 90 -14.58 -24.48 -21.46
C THR A 90 -15.55 -23.82 -20.50
N THR A 91 -16.03 -24.56 -19.51
CA THR A 91 -16.83 -23.99 -18.40
C THR A 91 -15.99 -24.02 -17.13
N TYR A 92 -15.86 -22.87 -16.47
CA TYR A 92 -15.18 -22.73 -15.20
C TYR A 92 -16.18 -22.80 -14.06
N THR A 93 -16.03 -23.80 -13.19
CA THR A 93 -16.76 -23.88 -11.93
C THR A 93 -15.98 -23.11 -10.87
N ILE A 94 -16.59 -22.07 -10.30
CA ILE A 94 -15.97 -21.15 -9.35
C ILE A 94 -16.80 -21.10 -8.06
N SER A 95 -16.14 -21.31 -6.93
CA SER A 95 -16.73 -21.27 -5.59
C SER A 95 -15.74 -20.74 -4.57
N ARG A 96 -16.25 -20.36 -3.40
CA ARG A 96 -15.42 -20.11 -2.21
C ARG A 96 -14.97 -21.44 -1.61
N ASP A 97 -13.96 -22.06 -2.22
CA ASP A 97 -13.32 -23.29 -1.71
C ASP A 97 -11.83 -23.07 -1.42
N LYS A 98 -11.23 -24.01 -0.69
CA LYS A 98 -9.83 -23.92 -0.25
C LYS A 98 -8.92 -23.77 -1.46
N GLU A 99 -9.04 -24.66 -2.44
CA GLU A 99 -8.12 -24.74 -3.58
C GLU A 99 -8.13 -23.44 -4.40
N GLN A 100 -9.31 -22.85 -4.62
CA GLN A 100 -9.43 -21.58 -5.34
C GLN A 100 -8.86 -20.40 -4.54
N MET A 101 -9.10 -20.35 -3.23
CA MET A 101 -8.54 -19.31 -2.35
C MET A 101 -7.01 -19.40 -2.29
N GLU A 102 -6.49 -20.60 -2.08
CA GLU A 102 -5.05 -20.89 -2.06
C GLU A 102 -4.40 -20.48 -3.37
N ARG A 103 -5.03 -20.78 -4.53
CA ARG A 103 -4.53 -20.38 -5.85
C ARG A 103 -4.30 -18.88 -6.00
N GLY A 104 -5.09 -18.03 -5.32
CA GLY A 104 -4.90 -16.57 -5.35
C GLY A 104 -3.94 -16.04 -4.29
N ILE A 105 -3.81 -16.70 -3.14
CA ILE A 105 -3.02 -16.19 -2.00
C ILE A 105 -1.62 -16.80 -1.97
N HIS A 106 -1.52 -18.13 -2.13
CA HIS A 106 -0.28 -18.90 -1.99
C HIS A 106 0.87 -18.37 -2.86
N PRO A 107 0.70 -18.11 -4.18
CA PRO A 107 1.82 -17.70 -5.02
C PRO A 107 2.42 -16.34 -4.62
N VAL A 108 1.59 -15.46 -4.05
CA VAL A 108 2.03 -14.14 -3.58
C VAL A 108 2.91 -14.27 -2.34
N ARG A 109 2.46 -15.08 -1.37
CA ARG A 109 3.13 -15.31 -0.09
C ARG A 109 4.46 -16.04 -0.25
N ILE A 110 4.46 -17.15 -0.98
CA ILE A 110 5.68 -17.96 -1.19
C ILE A 110 6.74 -17.16 -1.94
N ARG A 111 6.36 -16.39 -2.96
CA ARG A 111 7.31 -15.52 -3.68
C ARG A 111 7.92 -14.45 -2.78
N ALA A 112 7.19 -13.98 -1.77
CA ALA A 112 7.69 -13.04 -0.78
C ALA A 112 8.53 -13.71 0.34
N GLY A 113 8.73 -15.03 0.30
CA GLY A 113 9.44 -15.78 1.34
C GLY A 113 8.63 -15.98 2.63
N LEU A 114 7.31 -15.78 2.58
CA LEU A 114 6.41 -16.04 3.70
C LEU A 114 5.85 -17.47 3.62
N PRO A 115 5.66 -18.16 4.75
CA PRO A 115 4.89 -19.40 4.75
C PRO A 115 3.45 -19.12 4.33
N ASP A 116 2.83 -20.09 3.67
CA ASP A 116 1.41 -20.00 3.38
C ASP A 116 0.55 -20.11 4.65
N TYR A 117 -0.73 -19.78 4.56
CA TYR A 117 -1.68 -20.06 5.62
C TYR A 117 -1.84 -21.57 5.80
N PRO A 118 -2.06 -22.04 7.05
CA PRO A 118 -2.36 -23.44 7.27
C PRO A 118 -3.70 -23.81 6.63
N ASP A 119 -3.84 -25.06 6.20
CA ASP A 119 -5.09 -25.60 5.65
C ASP A 119 -6.31 -25.29 6.51
N GLU A 120 -6.14 -25.38 7.83
CA GLU A 120 -7.19 -25.07 8.81
C GLU A 120 -7.70 -23.63 8.70
N PHE A 121 -6.82 -22.67 8.40
CA PHE A 121 -7.25 -21.29 8.18
C PHE A 121 -8.11 -21.16 6.91
N TYR A 122 -7.73 -21.79 5.81
CA TYR A 122 -8.54 -21.76 4.59
C TYR A 122 -9.91 -22.43 4.77
N LEU A 123 -9.94 -23.56 5.50
CA LEU A 123 -11.15 -24.36 5.69
C LEU A 123 -12.12 -23.76 6.72
N GLN A 124 -11.61 -23.12 7.77
CA GLN A 124 -12.41 -22.67 8.90
C GLN A 124 -12.63 -21.16 8.95
N SER A 125 -11.84 -20.36 8.24
CA SER A 125 -12.03 -18.91 8.24
C SER A 125 -13.38 -18.53 7.64
N GLY A 126 -14.17 -17.79 8.41
CA GLY A 126 -15.34 -17.09 7.91
C GLY A 126 -14.96 -16.03 6.88
N VAL A 127 -15.96 -15.52 6.17
CA VAL A 127 -15.78 -14.45 5.17
C VAL A 127 -15.03 -13.26 5.76
N ASP A 128 -15.35 -12.85 6.99
CA ASP A 128 -14.75 -11.68 7.63
C ASP A 128 -13.27 -11.86 7.97
N ASP A 129 -12.87 -13.03 8.47
CA ASP A 129 -11.48 -13.28 8.86
C ASP A 129 -10.57 -13.45 7.64
N MET A 130 -11.06 -14.15 6.62
CA MET A 130 -10.37 -14.23 5.34
C MET A 130 -10.30 -12.87 4.64
N ARG A 131 -11.37 -12.04 4.72
CA ARG A 131 -11.35 -10.67 4.20
C ARG A 131 -10.28 -9.83 4.90
N LYS A 132 -10.17 -9.90 6.24
CA LYS A 132 -9.11 -9.19 6.98
C LYS A 132 -7.71 -9.64 6.54
N ALA A 133 -7.49 -10.95 6.37
CA ALA A 133 -6.24 -11.50 5.87
C ALA A 133 -5.89 -10.97 4.47
N LEU A 134 -6.85 -11.01 3.54
CA LEU A 134 -6.69 -10.48 2.18
C LEU A 134 -6.42 -8.97 2.16
N LYS A 135 -7.16 -8.18 2.94
CA LYS A 135 -6.92 -6.73 3.08
C LYS A 135 -5.48 -6.45 3.54
N ARG A 136 -4.97 -7.24 4.49
CA ARG A 136 -3.59 -7.14 4.99
C ARG A 136 -2.58 -7.56 3.91
N GLU A 137 -2.80 -8.67 3.22
CA GLU A 137 -1.91 -9.16 2.16
C GLU A 137 -1.80 -8.13 1.03
N ARG A 138 -2.94 -7.59 0.57
CA ARG A 138 -2.98 -6.51 -0.44
C ARG A 138 -2.25 -5.26 0.03
N MET A 139 -2.44 -4.85 1.29
CA MET A 139 -1.77 -3.67 1.85
C MET A 139 -0.24 -3.81 1.82
N ILE A 140 0.28 -4.99 2.18
CA ILE A 140 1.73 -5.26 2.23
C ILE A 140 2.29 -5.38 0.81
N GLU A 141 1.69 -6.25 0.00
CA GLU A 141 2.15 -6.58 -1.35
C GLU A 141 2.16 -5.35 -2.27
N LEU A 142 1.10 -4.53 -2.20
CA LEU A 142 0.86 -3.38 -3.10
C LEU A 142 1.22 -2.04 -2.46
N MET A 143 1.99 -2.04 -1.36
CA MET A 143 2.46 -0.80 -0.72
C MET A 143 3.23 0.06 -1.73
N GLY A 144 2.89 1.34 -1.84
CA GLY A 144 3.54 2.28 -2.77
C GLY A 144 3.08 2.16 -4.23
N GLU A 145 2.03 1.39 -4.53
CA GLU A 145 1.53 1.18 -5.90
C GLU A 145 0.16 1.85 -6.17
N GLY A 146 -0.22 2.86 -5.36
CA GLY A 146 -1.45 3.62 -5.56
C GLY A 146 -2.75 2.87 -5.24
N LYS A 147 -2.69 1.64 -4.71
CA LYS A 147 -3.88 0.80 -4.46
C LYS A 147 -4.62 1.12 -3.16
N ARG A 148 -3.88 1.41 -2.07
CA ARG A 148 -4.44 1.59 -0.71
C ARG A 148 -5.56 2.63 -0.66
N TYR A 149 -5.39 3.75 -1.35
CA TYR A 149 -6.38 4.84 -1.38
C TYR A 149 -7.76 4.39 -1.88
N PHE A 150 -7.78 3.59 -2.95
CA PHE A 150 -9.00 3.06 -3.55
C PHE A 150 -9.53 1.84 -2.78
N ASP A 151 -8.63 1.00 -2.28
CA ASP A 151 -8.96 -0.19 -1.50
C ASP A 151 -9.75 0.17 -0.22
N ILE A 152 -9.27 1.10 0.60
CA ILE A 152 -10.00 1.52 1.81
C ILE A 152 -11.32 2.22 1.50
N ARG A 153 -11.47 2.82 0.31
CA ARG A 153 -12.72 3.48 -0.09
C ARG A 153 -13.78 2.47 -0.52
N ARG A 154 -13.42 1.52 -1.39
CA ARG A 154 -14.36 0.47 -1.84
C ARG A 154 -14.75 -0.49 -0.72
N TRP A 155 -13.86 -0.72 0.24
CA TRP A 155 -14.15 -1.48 1.46
C TRP A 155 -14.94 -0.71 2.53
N LYS A 156 -15.09 0.61 2.34
CA LYS A 156 -15.67 1.54 3.30
C LYS A 156 -14.90 1.66 4.63
N ASP A 157 -13.60 1.34 4.63
CA ASP A 157 -12.73 1.45 5.80
C ASP A 157 -12.13 2.86 5.97
N ALA A 158 -12.21 3.72 4.95
CA ALA A 158 -11.57 5.04 4.94
C ALA A 158 -11.83 5.92 6.18
N PRO A 159 -13.06 6.01 6.75
CA PRO A 159 -13.32 6.80 7.94
C PRO A 159 -12.54 6.35 9.16
N VAL A 160 -12.29 5.05 9.28
CA VAL A 160 -11.52 4.45 10.36
C VAL A 160 -10.03 4.65 10.05
N GLU A 161 -9.56 4.16 8.91
CA GLU A 161 -8.15 4.08 8.56
C GLU A 161 -7.48 5.45 8.36
N GLU A 162 -8.15 6.42 7.72
CA GLU A 162 -7.57 7.77 7.50
C GLU A 162 -7.66 8.66 8.76
N SER A 163 -8.42 8.27 9.77
CA SER A 163 -8.52 8.96 11.07
C SER A 163 -7.56 8.39 12.12
N LEU A 164 -6.83 7.31 11.81
CA LEU A 164 -5.86 6.73 12.75
C LEU A 164 -4.66 7.66 12.94
N GLN A 165 -4.24 7.85 14.19
CA GLN A 165 -3.01 8.53 14.52
C GLN A 165 -1.82 7.81 13.87
N ILE A 166 -1.01 8.56 13.13
CA ILE A 166 0.22 8.05 12.52
C ILE A 166 1.34 8.04 13.57
N TYR A 167 2.06 6.93 13.64
CA TYR A 167 3.23 6.75 14.49
C TYR A 167 4.49 6.57 13.65
N GLY A 168 5.64 6.91 14.23
CA GLY A 168 6.96 6.69 13.64
C GLY A 168 8.02 6.51 14.72
N CYS A 169 9.27 6.37 14.30
CA CYS A 169 10.44 6.39 15.16
C CYS A 169 10.62 7.77 15.82
N ASN A 170 11.32 7.81 16.95
CA ASN A 170 11.63 9.04 17.67
C ASN A 170 12.78 9.81 16.99
N VAL A 171 12.45 10.55 15.93
CA VAL A 171 13.40 11.36 15.14
C VAL A 171 13.96 12.57 15.90
N PHE A 172 13.41 12.89 17.08
CA PHE A 172 13.78 14.08 17.86
C PHE A 172 14.90 13.82 18.87
N VAL A 173 15.33 12.57 19.07
CA VAL A 173 16.43 12.23 19.98
C VAL A 173 17.75 12.69 19.39
N GLY A 174 18.66 13.22 20.20
CA GLY A 174 20.03 13.48 19.78
C GLY A 174 20.90 12.22 19.84
N GLU A 175 22.13 12.31 19.33
CA GLU A 175 23.11 11.20 19.32
C GLU A 175 23.27 10.52 20.69
N ALA A 176 23.32 11.31 21.77
CA ALA A 176 23.45 10.80 23.15
C ALA A 176 22.31 9.87 23.60
N LYS A 177 21.17 9.89 22.90
CA LYS A 177 19.98 9.07 23.15
C LYS A 177 19.55 8.27 21.91
N ARG A 178 20.50 7.94 21.01
CA ARG A 178 20.20 7.24 19.75
C ARG A 178 19.46 5.91 19.94
N ASP A 179 19.63 5.25 21.08
CA ASP A 179 18.95 3.98 21.38
C ASP A 179 17.43 4.16 21.54
N GLU A 180 16.98 5.37 21.90
CA GLU A 180 15.57 5.77 21.95
C GLU A 180 14.96 6.02 20.56
N PHE A 181 15.74 6.02 19.47
CA PHE A 181 15.24 6.26 18.10
C PHE A 181 14.13 5.28 17.71
N HIS A 182 14.24 4.01 18.10
CA HIS A 182 13.25 2.99 17.75
C HIS A 182 11.97 3.05 18.60
N SER A 183 11.84 4.00 19.52
CA SER A 183 10.59 4.22 20.26
C SER A 183 9.50 4.77 19.33
N ALA A 184 8.31 4.21 19.44
CA ALA A 184 7.15 4.68 18.68
C ALA A 184 6.61 5.98 19.29
N ILE A 185 6.59 7.04 18.49
CA ILE A 185 6.02 8.33 18.87
C ILE A 185 4.92 8.77 17.88
N PRO A 186 3.88 9.48 18.36
CA PRO A 186 2.87 10.06 17.47
C PRO A 186 3.49 11.16 16.60
N VAL A 187 3.16 11.17 15.32
CA VAL A 187 3.61 12.16 14.33
C VAL A 187 2.49 13.17 14.06
N TYR A 188 2.49 14.28 14.80
CA TYR A 188 1.40 15.26 14.76
C TYR A 188 1.37 16.16 13.52
N ASN A 189 2.47 16.26 12.76
CA ASN A 189 2.54 17.08 11.55
C ASN A 189 2.08 16.35 10.27
N LEU A 190 1.42 15.20 10.44
CA LEU A 190 0.72 14.47 9.39
C LEU A 190 -0.78 14.46 9.72
N PRO A 191 -1.63 14.97 8.82
CA PRO A 191 -3.07 14.99 9.06
C PRO A 191 -3.62 13.56 9.11
N SER A 192 -4.40 13.27 10.15
CA SER A 192 -5.12 12.01 10.37
C SER A 192 -6.59 12.33 10.65
N THR A 193 -7.28 12.82 9.62
CA THR A 193 -8.70 13.19 9.72
C THR A 193 -9.44 12.76 8.47
N PHE A 194 -10.62 12.17 8.67
CA PHE A 194 -11.56 11.90 7.61
C PHE A 194 -12.80 12.80 7.72
N SER A 195 -13.33 13.23 6.58
CA SER A 195 -14.62 13.91 6.46
C SER A 195 -15.43 13.20 5.38
N GLU A 196 -16.74 13.05 5.54
CA GLU A 196 -17.58 12.30 4.61
C GLU A 196 -17.47 12.79 3.15
N LYS A 197 -17.22 14.08 2.91
CA LYS A 197 -16.98 14.58 1.55
C LYS A 197 -15.77 13.95 0.86
N LEU A 198 -14.80 13.41 1.62
CA LEU A 198 -13.57 12.79 1.11
C LEU A 198 -13.78 11.38 0.52
N TRP A 199 -15.01 10.86 0.54
CA TRP A 199 -15.38 9.68 -0.26
C TRP A 199 -15.13 9.92 -1.75
N LEU A 200 -15.40 11.13 -2.24
CA LEU A 200 -15.29 11.52 -3.64
C LEU A 200 -14.47 12.81 -3.77
N TRP A 201 -13.63 12.90 -4.80
CA TRP A 201 -12.90 14.15 -5.06
C TRP A 201 -13.82 15.26 -5.56
N PRO A 202 -13.53 16.53 -5.24
CA PRO A 202 -14.31 17.65 -5.76
C PRO A 202 -14.13 17.76 -7.27
N ILE A 203 -15.22 18.07 -7.96
CA ILE A 203 -15.17 18.55 -9.34
C ILE A 203 -14.75 20.02 -9.31
N LYS A 204 -13.79 20.40 -10.16
CA LYS A 204 -13.29 21.78 -10.23
C LYS A 204 -14.44 22.75 -10.52
N HIS A 205 -14.50 23.86 -9.79
CA HIS A 205 -15.54 24.90 -9.97
C HIS A 205 -15.62 25.44 -11.40
N SER A 206 -14.49 25.52 -12.12
CA SER A 206 -14.47 25.93 -13.52
C SER A 206 -15.26 24.99 -14.44
N GLU A 207 -15.26 23.69 -14.15
CA GLU A 207 -16.00 22.69 -14.93
C GLU A 207 -17.49 22.75 -14.61
N LEU A 208 -17.85 22.97 -13.35
CA LEU A 208 -19.24 23.19 -12.94
C LEU A 208 -19.83 24.46 -13.59
N LYS A 209 -19.06 25.54 -13.67
CA LYS A 209 -19.49 26.78 -14.33
C LYS A 209 -19.69 26.61 -15.84
N ARG A 210 -18.90 25.74 -16.48
CA ARG A 210 -18.98 25.47 -17.92
C ARG A 210 -20.14 24.57 -18.30
N ASN A 211 -20.50 23.62 -17.44
CA ASN A 211 -21.54 22.65 -17.70
C ASN A 211 -22.67 22.75 -16.67
N SER A 212 -23.76 23.41 -17.05
CA SER A 212 -24.94 23.58 -16.20
C SER A 212 -25.67 22.27 -15.83
N ARG A 213 -25.34 21.15 -16.50
CA ARG A 213 -25.88 19.82 -16.19
C ARG A 213 -24.99 19.03 -15.22
N LEU A 214 -23.83 19.57 -14.83
CA LEU A 214 -22.90 18.90 -13.94
C LEU A 214 -23.20 19.27 -12.49
N THR A 215 -23.45 18.25 -11.66
CA THR A 215 -23.68 18.41 -10.22
C THR A 215 -22.40 18.05 -9.46
N GLN A 216 -22.10 18.81 -8.41
CA GLN A 216 -20.94 18.54 -7.55
C GLN A 216 -21.12 17.26 -6.72
N ASN A 217 -19.99 16.66 -6.34
CA ASN A 217 -19.97 15.55 -5.38
C ASN A 217 -20.42 15.99 -3.98
N PRO A 218 -21.09 15.11 -3.19
CA PRO A 218 -21.65 15.47 -1.89
C PRO A 218 -20.63 16.11 -0.93
N GLY A 219 -21.06 17.15 -0.21
CA GLY A 219 -20.28 17.84 0.83
C GLY A 219 -19.20 18.80 0.33
N TRP A 220 -19.00 18.93 -0.98
CA TRP A 220 -18.14 19.95 -1.58
C TRP A 220 -18.93 21.19 -1.98
N THR A 221 -18.26 22.34 -2.04
CA THR A 221 -18.90 23.60 -2.44
C THR A 221 -19.18 23.63 -3.93
N MET A 222 -20.28 24.28 -4.28
CA MET A 222 -20.62 24.65 -5.65
C MET A 222 -19.87 25.95 -6.04
N TYR A 223 -20.15 26.51 -7.21
CA TYR A 223 -19.40 27.65 -7.80
C TYR A 223 -20.10 29.01 -7.63
N ASP A 224 -21.25 29.01 -6.98
CA ASP A 224 -22.11 30.14 -6.61
C ASP A 224 -21.58 30.93 -5.42
#